data_AF-A0A167WNA1-F1
#
_entry.id   AF-A0A167WNA1-F1
#
_cell.length_a   1.000
_cell.length_b   1.000
_cell.length_c   1.000
_cell.angle_alpha   90.00
_cell.angle_beta   90.00
_cell.angle_gamma   90.00
#
_symmetry.space_group_name_H-M   'P 1'
#
loop_
_entity.id
_entity.type
_entity.pdbx_description
1 polymer ?
#
loop_
_entity_poly.entity_id
_entity_poly.type
_entity_poly.pdbx_seq_one_letter_code
_entity_poly.pdbx_strand_id
1 'polypeptide(L)'
;MSQPTTNTATASLTAEYASPANDAFTVATALPSTDTNKTSYLAVLRAAVVDAQATINKELTARMDEDKARDAGAAAVDDAKEEENYGEEVQEEED
;
A
#
# COMPACT_ATOMS: atom_id res chain seq x y z
N MET A 1 30.23 -30.21 -28.34
CA MET A 1 30.00 -30.39 -26.89
C MET A 1 29.38 -29.10 -26.38
N SER A 2 28.05 -29.00 -26.37
CA SER A 2 27.35 -27.83 -25.84
C SER A 2 27.12 -28.05 -24.34
N GLN A 3 27.65 -27.15 -23.51
CA GLN A 3 27.40 -27.16 -22.07
C GLN A 3 25.91 -27.00 -21.77
N PRO A 4 25.38 -27.63 -20.70
CA PRO A 4 24.05 -27.32 -20.20
C PRO A 4 24.11 -25.96 -19.48
N THR A 5 23.36 -24.98 -19.97
CA THR A 5 23.12 -23.74 -19.23
C THR A 5 22.19 -24.05 -18.06
N THR A 6 22.72 -24.23 -16.85
CA THR A 6 21.90 -24.23 -15.64
C THR A 6 21.39 -22.81 -15.44
N ASN A 7 20.15 -22.57 -15.85
CA ASN A 7 19.43 -21.33 -15.59
C ASN A 7 19.06 -21.30 -14.11
N THR A 8 19.98 -20.84 -13.26
CA THR A 8 19.73 -20.59 -11.83
C THR A 8 18.83 -19.36 -11.72
N ALA A 9 17.53 -19.54 -11.92
CA ALA A 9 16.55 -18.50 -11.64
C ALA A 9 16.54 -18.25 -10.13
N THR A 10 17.14 -17.14 -9.69
CA THR A 10 17.00 -16.62 -8.33
C THR A 10 15.52 -16.32 -8.06
N ALA A 11 14.92 -17.06 -7.13
CA ALA A 11 13.54 -16.83 -6.72
C ALA A 11 13.43 -15.51 -5.95
N SER A 12 12.25 -14.88 -5.96
CA SER A 12 11.96 -13.67 -5.20
C SER A 12 10.59 -13.76 -4.54
N LEU A 13 10.49 -13.27 -3.32
CA LEU A 13 9.22 -12.96 -2.68
C LEU A 13 8.79 -11.57 -3.13
N THR A 14 7.63 -11.46 -3.76
CA THR A 14 7.10 -10.19 -4.26
C THR A 14 5.67 -9.96 -3.79
N ALA A 15 5.33 -8.73 -3.48
CA ALA A 15 3.96 -8.26 -3.24
C ALA A 15 3.78 -6.91 -3.93
N GLU A 16 2.61 -6.70 -4.51
CA GLU A 16 2.24 -5.47 -5.20
C GLU A 16 0.91 -4.97 -4.64
N TYR A 17 0.85 -3.68 -4.37
CA TYR A 17 -0.35 -3.00 -3.93
C TYR A 17 -0.71 -1.90 -4.93
N ALA A 18 -1.99 -1.84 -5.24
CA ALA A 18 -2.60 -0.78 -6.03
C ALA A 18 -3.90 -0.30 -5.36
N SER A 19 -4.18 0.99 -5.48
CA SER A 19 -5.41 1.61 -5.00
C SER A 19 -5.82 2.74 -5.94
N PRO A 20 -7.13 3.02 -6.08
CA PRO A 20 -7.60 4.18 -6.85
C PRO A 20 -7.31 5.52 -6.15
N ALA A 21 -7.09 5.51 -4.83
CA ALA A 21 -7.00 6.72 -4.01
C ALA A 21 -5.63 6.91 -3.33
N ASN A 22 -4.76 5.91 -3.41
CA ASN A 22 -3.42 5.90 -2.80
C ASN A 22 -2.39 5.37 -3.80
N ASP A 23 -1.17 5.90 -3.77
CA ASP A 23 -0.09 5.53 -4.69
C ASP A 23 0.23 4.03 -4.64
N ALA A 24 0.63 3.42 -5.75
CA ALA A 24 1.04 2.02 -5.74
C ALA A 24 2.33 1.80 -4.94
N PHE A 25 2.52 0.61 -4.38
CA PHE A 25 3.83 0.20 -3.83
C PHE A 25 4.11 -1.27 -4.07
N THR A 26 5.39 -1.62 -4.04
CA THR A 26 5.88 -2.98 -4.27
C THR A 26 6.87 -3.36 -3.18
N VAL A 27 6.77 -4.60 -2.71
CA VAL A 27 7.77 -5.26 -1.88
C VAL A 27 8.41 -6.35 -2.70
N ALA A 28 9.74 -6.35 -2.79
CA ALA A 28 10.49 -7.40 -3.47
C ALA A 28 11.70 -7.79 -2.63
N THR A 29 11.81 -9.08 -2.29
CA THR A 29 12.95 -9.64 -1.56
C THR A 29 13.52 -10.80 -2.35
N ALA A 30 14.79 -10.70 -2.73
CA ALA A 30 15.50 -11.78 -3.40
C ALA A 30 15.73 -12.94 -2.42
N LEU A 31 15.48 -14.16 -2.89
CA LEU A 31 15.70 -15.38 -2.14
C LEU A 31 16.96 -16.10 -2.65
N PRO A 32 17.68 -16.81 -1.77
CA PRO A 32 18.83 -17.62 -2.17
C PRO A 32 18.39 -18.77 -3.10
N SER A 33 19.30 -19.28 -3.93
CA SER A 33 19.02 -20.43 -4.81
C SER A 33 18.56 -21.65 -4.00
N THR A 34 17.59 -22.39 -4.53
CA THR A 34 17.08 -23.64 -3.94
C THR A 34 18.10 -24.79 -3.95
N ASP A 35 19.23 -24.63 -4.63
CA ASP A 35 20.36 -25.58 -4.59
C ASP A 35 21.09 -25.58 -3.23
N THR A 36 20.76 -24.61 -2.37
CA THR A 36 21.24 -24.54 -0.99
C THR A 36 20.39 -25.40 -0.05
N ASN A 37 20.99 -25.79 1.09
CA ASN A 37 20.33 -26.54 2.15
C ASN A 37 18.88 -26.05 2.41
N LYS A 38 17.89 -26.93 2.21
CA LYS A 38 16.46 -26.62 2.31
C LYS A 38 16.08 -25.91 3.61
N THR A 39 16.67 -26.28 4.73
CA THR A 39 16.39 -25.65 6.03
C THR A 39 16.86 -24.20 6.04
N SER A 40 18.03 -23.92 5.47
CA SER A 40 18.54 -22.55 5.32
C SER A 40 17.66 -21.72 4.38
N TYR A 41 17.26 -22.29 3.24
CA TYR A 41 16.36 -21.62 2.31
C TYR A 41 15.03 -21.25 2.98
N LEU A 42 14.41 -22.18 3.72
CA LEU A 42 13.15 -21.93 4.42
C LEU A 42 13.29 -20.93 5.57
N ALA A 43 14.44 -20.90 6.25
CA ALA A 43 14.72 -19.89 7.28
C ALA A 43 14.78 -18.49 6.67
N VAL A 44 15.48 -18.33 5.55
CA VAL A 44 15.56 -17.05 4.82
C VAL A 44 14.19 -16.65 4.28
N LEU A 45 13.43 -17.59 3.70
CA LEU A 45 12.07 -17.31 3.23
C LEU A 45 11.16 -16.84 4.36
N ARG A 46 11.21 -17.47 5.55
CA ARG A 46 10.42 -17.00 6.70
C ARG A 46 10.80 -15.60 7.13
N ALA A 47 12.09 -15.30 7.20
CA ALA A 47 12.55 -13.95 7.55
C ALA A 47 12.05 -12.93 6.52
N ALA A 48 12.21 -13.21 5.23
CA ALA A 48 11.71 -12.37 4.14
C ALA A 48 10.19 -12.12 4.23
N VAL A 49 9.40 -13.13 4.61
CA VAL A 49 7.94 -12.98 4.80
C VAL A 49 7.62 -12.06 5.98
N VAL A 50 8.33 -12.22 7.12
CA VAL A 50 8.13 -11.35 8.29
C VAL A 50 8.47 -9.90 7.97
N ASP A 51 9.57 -9.66 7.25
CA ASP A 51 10.00 -8.32 6.84
C ASP A 51 9.03 -7.70 5.83
N ALA A 52 8.55 -8.48 4.87
CA ALA A 52 7.54 -8.04 3.91
C ALA A 52 6.23 -7.66 4.62
N GLN A 53 5.78 -8.47 5.58
CA GLN A 53 4.60 -8.18 6.38
C GLN A 53 4.76 -6.89 7.19
N ALA A 54 5.91 -6.70 7.86
CA ALA A 54 6.18 -5.48 8.61
C ALA A 54 6.16 -4.24 7.70
N THR A 55 6.75 -4.35 6.51
CA THR A 55 6.76 -3.27 5.50
C THR A 55 5.35 -2.94 5.04
N ILE A 56 4.56 -3.94 4.65
CA ILE A 56 3.17 -3.76 4.20
C ILE A 56 2.33 -3.11 5.30
N ASN A 57 2.42 -3.58 6.54
CA ASN A 57 1.66 -3.00 7.64
C ASN A 57 2.03 -1.54 7.89
N LYS A 58 3.32 -1.21 7.81
CA LYS A 58 3.78 0.17 7.95
C LYS A 58 3.20 1.07 6.85
N GLU A 59 3.30 0.65 5.60
CA GLU A 59 2.78 1.42 4.45
C GLU A 59 1.27 1.61 4.52
N LEU A 60 0.52 0.54 4.81
CA LEU A 60 -0.94 0.62 4.92
C LEU A 60 -1.37 1.50 6.11
N THR A 61 -0.66 1.43 7.24
CA THR A 61 -0.98 2.29 8.39
C THR A 61 -0.74 3.76 8.08
N ALA A 62 0.39 4.09 7.42
CA ALA A 62 0.67 5.47 7.02
C ALA A 62 -0.43 6.02 6.10
N ARG A 63 -0.86 5.22 5.12
CA ARG A 63 -1.92 5.61 4.18
C ARG A 63 -3.28 5.75 4.85
N MET A 64 -3.60 4.90 5.83
CA MET A 64 -4.82 5.07 6.62
C MET A 64 -4.84 6.40 7.37
N ASP A 65 -3.68 6.87 7.86
CA ASP A 65 -3.59 8.15 8.53
C ASP A 65 -3.67 9.33 7.55
N GLU A 66 -3.09 9.19 6.35
CA GLU A 66 -3.28 10.13 5.24
C GLU A 66 -4.74 10.23 4.79
N ASP A 67 -5.43 9.08 4.67
CA ASP A 67 -6.84 9.01 4.30
C ASP A 67 -7.73 9.68 5.36
N LYS A 68 -7.50 9.41 6.65
CA LYS A 68 -8.22 10.11 7.73
C LYS A 68 -8.03 11.63 7.69
N ALA A 69 -6.81 12.09 7.42
CA ALA A 69 -6.53 13.53 7.34
C ALA A 69 -7.25 14.17 6.14
N ARG A 70 -7.32 13.46 5.01
CA ARG A 70 -8.04 13.87 3.81
C ARG A 70 -9.54 13.97 4.04
N ASP A 71 -10.13 12.94 4.66
CA ASP A 71 -11.56 12.90 4.96
C ASP A 71 -11.97 13.98 5.97
N ALA A 72 -11.14 14.21 7.00
CA ALA A 72 -11.38 15.29 7.97
C ALA A 72 -11.30 16.68 7.32
N GLY A 73 -10.40 16.87 6.36
CA GLY A 73 -10.30 18.12 5.59
C GLY A 73 -11.50 18.35 4.66
N ALA A 74 -12.01 17.29 4.04
CA ALA A 74 -13.19 17.37 3.19
C ALA A 74 -14.45 17.73 3.99
N ALA A 75 -14.65 17.11 5.16
CA ALA A 75 -15.76 17.43 6.06
C ALA A 75 -15.69 18.89 6.57
N ALA A 76 -14.49 19.38 6.92
CA ALA A 76 -14.34 20.77 7.36
C ALA A 76 -14.63 21.81 6.26
N VAL A 77 -14.36 21.49 4.99
CA VAL A 77 -14.72 22.34 3.84
C VAL A 77 -16.22 22.32 3.57
N ASP A 78 -16.88 21.18 3.82
CA ASP A 78 -18.33 21.02 3.68
C ASP A 78 -19.07 21.81 4.76
N ASP A 79 -18.67 21.64 6.03
CA ASP A 79 -19.23 22.39 7.16
C ASP A 79 -19.08 23.91 6.97
N ALA A 80 -17.92 24.39 6.51
CA ALA A 80 -17.71 25.82 6.26
C ALA A 80 -18.61 26.37 5.13
N LYS A 81 -18.86 25.58 4.09
CA LYS A 81 -19.80 25.95 3.02
C LYS A 81 -21.26 25.94 3.49
N GLU A 82 -21.63 24.99 4.34
CA GLU A 82 -22.97 24.97 4.93
C GLU A 82 -23.21 26.17 5.85
N GLU A 83 -22.22 26.58 6.66
CA GLU A 83 -22.31 27.76 7.52
C GLU A 83 -22.40 29.10 6.75
N GLU A 84 -21.70 29.24 5.61
CA GLU A 84 -21.77 30.45 4.77
C GLU A 84 -23.16 30.63 4.14
N ASN A 85 -23.90 29.54 3.90
CA ASN A 85 -25.26 29.57 3.35
C ASN A 85 -26.34 29.79 4.44
N TYR A 86 -25.98 29.77 5.73
CA TYR A 86 -26.92 29.97 6.85
C TYR A 86 -27.28 31.44 7.11
N GLY A 87 -26.64 32.39 6.41
CA GLY A 87 -26.84 33.84 6.59
C GLY A 87 -27.64 34.53 5.48
N GLU A 88 -28.02 33.80 4.43
CA GLU A 88 -28.83 34.31 3.33
C GLU A 88 -30.18 33.59 3.40
N GLU A 89 -31.11 34.14 4.17
CA GLU A 89 -32.52 33.75 4.13
C GLU A 89 -32.99 34.00 2.68
N VAL A 90 -32.92 33.00 1.81
CA VAL A 90 -33.55 33.06 0.48
C VAL A 90 -35.04 32.99 0.75
N GLN A 91 -35.61 34.15 1.06
CA GLN A 91 -37.03 34.38 1.07
C GLN A 91 -37.49 34.12 -0.35
N GLU A 92 -37.91 32.88 -0.63
CA GLU A 92 -38.70 32.57 -1.80
C GLU A 92 -39.98 33.41 -1.67
N GLU A 93 -39.96 34.60 -2.26
CA GLU A 93 -41.16 35.40 -2.51
C GLU A 93 -42.01 34.58 -3.49
N GLU A 94 -43.00 33.87 -2.95
CA GLU A 94 -44.14 33.35 -3.70
C GLU A 94 -44.93 34.54 -4.27
N ASP A 95 -44.89 34.71 -5.60
CA ASP A 95 -45.78 35.58 -6.39
C ASP A 95 -46.53 34.74 -7.44
#